data_AF-A0A3N6Q2T7-F1
#
_entry.id   AF-A0A3N6Q2T7-F1
#
_cell.length_a   1.000
_cell.length_b   1.000
_cell.length_c   1.000
_cell.angle_alpha   90.00
_cell.angle_beta   90.00
_cell.angle_gamma   90.00
#
_symmetry.space_group_name_H-M   'P 1'
#
loop_
_entity.id
_entity.type
_entity.pdbx_description
1 polymer ?
#
loop_
_entity_poly.entity_id
_entity_poly.type
_entity_poly.pdbx_seq_one_letter_code
_entity_poly.pdbx_strand_id
1 'polypeptide(L)'
;MNNIESVAIERFQTRSPIDLDSCQLNRELVGSRVVMVIDCPSTEKCHQLWRDRYLLMRRCLDLWLAHQIVISYKGHPYGRTPMRQSLA
;
A
#
# COMPACT_ATOMS: atom_id res chain seq x y z
N MET A 1 6.63 15.53 6.41
CA MET A 1 6.76 14.59 5.28
C MET A 1 7.87 15.10 4.37
N ASN A 2 8.92 14.31 4.18
CA ASN A 2 10.02 14.66 3.28
C ASN A 2 9.51 14.66 1.83
N ASN A 3 9.92 15.63 1.01
CA ASN A 3 9.43 15.82 -0.37
C ASN A 3 9.51 14.51 -1.20
N ILE A 4 10.56 13.71 -0.99
CA ILE A 4 10.79 12.44 -1.70
C ILE A 4 9.74 11.37 -1.38
N GLU A 5 9.29 11.27 -0.12
CA GLU A 5 8.30 10.26 0.29
C GLU A 5 6.93 10.55 -0.30
N SER A 6 6.51 11.82 -0.26
CA SER A 6 5.25 12.25 -0.86
C SER A 6 5.22 11.96 -2.37
N VAL A 7 6.31 12.27 -3.08
CA VAL A 7 6.43 11.99 -4.52
C VAL A 7 6.38 10.49 -4.81
N ALA A 8 6.98 9.65 -3.96
CA ALA A 8 6.97 8.20 -4.16
C ALA A 8 5.57 7.60 -3.91
N ILE A 9 4.84 8.08 -2.90
CA ILE A 9 3.44 7.70 -2.65
C ILE A 9 2.53 8.15 -3.79
N GLU A 10 2.68 9.40 -4.26
CA GLU A 10 1.93 9.93 -5.39
C GLU A 10 2.20 9.13 -6.68
N ARG A 11 3.45 8.76 -6.94
CA ARG A 11 3.81 7.87 -8.08
C ARG A 11 3.27 6.47 -7.93
N PHE A 12 3.13 5.96 -6.70
CA PHE A 12 2.49 4.68 -6.44
C PHE A 12 1.00 4.75 -6.75
N GLN A 13 0.32 5.82 -6.33
CA GLN A 13 -1.10 6.03 -6.59
C GLN A 13 -1.38 6.22 -8.09
N THR A 14 -0.72 7.19 -8.74
CA THR A 14 -0.98 7.58 -10.14
C THR A 14 -0.55 6.57 -11.19
N ARG A 15 0.39 5.68 -10.85
CA ARG A 15 0.90 4.64 -11.78
C ARG A 15 0.53 3.23 -11.32
N SER A 16 -0.38 3.11 -10.36
CA SER A 16 -0.94 1.81 -10.01
C SER A 16 -1.85 1.32 -11.16
N PRO A 17 -1.75 0.05 -11.58
CA PRO A 17 -2.69 -0.54 -12.54
C PRO A 17 -4.09 -0.72 -11.94
N ILE A 18 -4.23 -0.51 -10.63
CA ILE A 18 -5.48 -0.55 -9.89
C ILE A 18 -5.81 0.87 -9.45
N ASP A 19 -7.06 1.27 -9.62
CA ASP A 19 -7.56 2.57 -9.13
C ASP A 19 -7.39 2.68 -7.61
N LEU A 20 -6.66 3.71 -7.19
CA LEU A 20 -6.40 4.08 -5.80
C LEU A 20 -6.84 5.53 -5.50
N ASP A 21 -7.53 6.21 -6.42
CA ASP A 21 -7.79 7.66 -6.32
C ASP A 21 -8.70 8.01 -5.14
N SER A 22 -9.60 7.08 -4.79
CA SER A 22 -10.52 7.20 -3.67
C SER A 22 -9.95 6.70 -2.33
N CYS A 23 -8.71 6.19 -2.31
CA CYS A 23 -8.09 5.65 -1.11
C CYS A 23 -7.16 6.68 -0.46
N GLN A 24 -7.02 6.61 0.86
CA GLN A 24 -6.00 7.34 1.59
C GLN A 24 -4.78 6.46 1.78
N LEU A 25 -3.60 6.94 1.35
CA LEU A 25 -2.36 6.19 1.42
C LEU A 25 -1.45 6.80 2.47
N ASN A 26 -1.04 5.97 3.43
CA ASN A 26 -0.12 6.35 4.49
C ASN A 26 1.05 5.39 4.54
N ARG A 27 2.24 5.93 4.81
CA ARG A 27 3.44 5.13 5.04
C ARG A 27 3.84 5.25 6.49
N GLU A 28 3.92 4.13 7.18
CA GLU A 28 4.11 4.06 8.62
C GLU A 28 5.30 3.16 8.97
N LEU A 29 5.98 3.46 10.07
CA LEU A 29 6.99 2.58 10.66
C LEU A 29 6.35 1.82 11.82
N VAL A 30 6.14 0.52 11.66
CA VAL A 30 5.59 -0.37 12.69
C VAL A 30 6.69 -1.30 13.17
N GLY A 31 7.23 -1.00 14.35
CA GLY A 31 8.45 -1.64 14.85
C GLY A 31 9.63 -1.35 13.92
N SER A 32 10.23 -2.40 13.33
CA SER A 32 11.31 -2.28 12.34
C SER A 32 10.84 -2.32 10.88
N ARG A 33 9.53 -2.41 10.64
CA ARG A 33 8.97 -2.58 9.29
C ARG A 33 8.27 -1.32 8.83
N VAL A 34 8.72 -0.79 7.71
CA VAL A 34 7.95 0.17 6.92
C VAL A 34 6.72 -0.53 6.31
N VAL A 35 5.54 0.03 6.53
CA VAL A 35 4.23 -0.45 6.09
C VAL A 35 3.57 0.62 5.22
N MET A 36 2.98 0.19 4.10
CA MET A 36 2.07 1.01 3.30
C MET A 36 0.64 0.67 3.69
N VAL A 37 -0.06 1.59 4.31
CA VAL A 37 -1.47 1.49 4.65
C VAL A 37 -2.30 2.12 3.53
N ILE A 38 -3.27 1.38 3.02
CA ILE A 38 -4.23 1.84 2.02
C ILE A 38 -5.61 1.79 2.68
N ASP A 39 -6.07 2.93 3.18
CA ASP A 39 -7.41 3.05 3.78
C ASP A 39 -8.45 3.29 2.69
N CYS A 40 -9.38 2.36 2.60
CA CYS A 40 -10.41 2.34 1.57
C CYS A 40 -11.65 3.10 2.04
N PRO A 41 -12.41 3.71 1.10
CA PRO A 41 -13.67 4.38 1.42
C PRO A 41 -14.84 3.42 1.69
N SER A 42 -14.72 2.15 1.26
CA SER A 42 -15.74 1.12 1.47
C SER A 42 -15.14 -0.29 1.54
N THR A 43 -15.94 -1.24 2.06
CA THR A 43 -15.55 -2.65 2.15
C THR A 43 -15.52 -3.34 0.77
N GLU A 44 -16.33 -2.89 -0.19
CA GLU A 44 -16.27 -3.34 -1.59
C GLU A 44 -14.94 -2.96 -2.22
N LYS A 45 -14.47 -1.73 -1.98
CA LYS A 45 -13.16 -1.29 -2.45
C LYS A 45 -12.05 -2.11 -1.80
N CYS A 46 -12.13 -2.39 -0.49
CA CYS A 46 -11.18 -3.31 0.15
C CYS A 46 -11.15 -4.68 -0.54
N HIS A 47 -12.31 -5.25 -0.85
CA HIS A 47 -12.40 -6.55 -1.50
C HIS A 47 -11.79 -6.54 -2.91
N GLN A 48 -12.05 -5.48 -3.69
CA GLN A 48 -11.42 -5.27 -4.99
C GLN A 48 -9.89 -5.21 -4.87
N LEU A 49 -9.37 -4.34 -4.01
CA LEU A 49 -7.93 -4.21 -3.80
C LEU A 49 -7.30 -5.50 -3.27
N TRP A 50 -8.01 -6.25 -2.42
CA TRP A 50 -7.53 -7.50 -1.86
C TRP A 50 -7.42 -8.62 -2.91
N ARG A 51 -8.37 -8.67 -3.85
CA ARG A 51 -8.33 -9.59 -5.00
C ARG A 51 -7.07 -9.38 -5.81
N ASP A 52 -6.74 -8.12 -6.07
CA ASP A 52 -5.61 -7.73 -6.94
C ASP A 52 -4.35 -7.35 -6.15
N ARG A 53 -4.27 -7.73 -4.87
CA ARG A 53 -3.21 -7.32 -3.92
C ARG A 53 -1.78 -7.57 -4.41
N TYR A 54 -1.57 -8.57 -5.27
CA TYR A 54 -0.25 -8.89 -5.82
C TYR A 54 0.27 -7.81 -6.78
N LEU A 55 -0.62 -7.12 -7.51
CA LEU A 55 -0.23 -6.00 -8.36
C LEU A 55 0.19 -4.80 -7.50
N LEU A 56 -0.54 -4.52 -6.42
CA LEU A 56 -0.15 -3.50 -5.43
C LEU A 56 1.20 -3.84 -4.79
N MET A 57 1.39 -5.10 -4.40
CA MET A 57 2.64 -5.61 -3.81
C MET A 57 3.83 -5.40 -4.76
N ARG A 58 3.70 -5.83 -6.02
CA ARG A 58 4.75 -5.67 -7.03
C ARG A 58 5.12 -4.20 -7.23
N ARG A 59 4.12 -3.33 -7.33
CA ARG A 59 4.37 -1.89 -7.54
C ARG A 59 5.04 -1.22 -6.35
N CYS A 60 4.67 -1.63 -5.14
CA CYS A 60 5.25 -1.10 -3.91
C CYS A 60 6.72 -1.57 -3.76
N LEU A 61 7.03 -2.80 -4.18
CA LEU A 61 8.39 -3.32 -4.30
C LEU A 61 9.23 -2.55 -5.34
N ASP A 62 8.68 -2.31 -6.54
CA ASP A 62 9.39 -1.57 -7.62
C ASP A 62 9.82 -0.16 -7.16
N LEU A 63 9.02 0.44 -6.28
CA LEU A 63 9.27 1.78 -5.72
C LEU A 63 9.98 1.76 -4.36
N TRP A 64 10.34 0.57 -3.84
CA TRP A 64 11.01 0.39 -2.54
C TRP A 64 10.29 1.10 -1.39
N LEU A 65 8.95 1.14 -1.47
CA LEU A 65 8.14 2.00 -0.61
C LEU A 65 7.91 1.41 0.78
N ALA A 66 7.70 0.10 0.88
CA ALA A 66 7.39 -0.58 2.14
C ALA A 66 7.82 -2.05 2.10
N HIS A 67 7.81 -2.70 3.27
CA HIS A 67 8.02 -4.14 3.42
C HIS A 67 6.70 -4.90 3.49
N GLN A 68 5.57 -4.19 3.59
CA GLN A 68 4.24 -4.78 3.75
C GLN A 68 3.19 -3.78 3.28
N ILE A 69 2.12 -4.29 2.66
CA ILE A 69 0.89 -3.52 2.43
C ILE A 69 -0.16 -3.97 3.45
N VAL A 70 -0.88 -3.01 3.99
CA VAL A 70 -2.08 -3.22 4.80
C VAL A 70 -3.23 -2.52 4.10
N ILE A 71 -4.27 -3.27 3.77
CA ILE A 71 -5.54 -2.69 3.31
C ILE A 71 -6.41 -2.52 4.55
N SER A 72 -6.95 -1.33 4.76
CA SER A 72 -7.82 -1.02 5.89
C SER A 72 -9.13 -0.37 5.46
N TYR A 73 -10.10 -0.39 6.38
CA TYR A 73 -11.35 0.36 6.29
C TYR A 73 -11.63 1.00 7.64
N LYS A 74 -11.77 2.33 7.67
CA LYS A 74 -12.02 3.10 8.91
C LYS A 74 -10.97 2.80 10.00
N GLY A 75 -9.70 2.67 9.59
CA GLY A 75 -8.60 2.35 10.51
C GLY A 75 -8.52 0.89 10.96
N HIS A 76 -9.45 0.03 10.55
CA HIS A 76 -9.40 -1.40 10.86
C HIS A 76 -8.76 -2.21 9.72
N PRO A 77 -7.80 -3.11 10.00
CA PRO A 77 -7.14 -3.89 8.96
C PRO A 77 -8.10 -4.89 8.33
N TYR A 78 -8.30 -4.78 7.02
CA TYR A 78 -9.02 -5.75 6.20
C TYR A 78 -8.11 -6.93 5.79
N GLY A 79 -6.86 -6.63 5.42
CA GLY A 79 -5.92 -7.63 4.97
C GLY A 79 -4.48 -7.15 4.99
N ARG A 80 -3.53 -8.09 5.08
CA ARG A 80 -2.09 -7.81 5.15
C ARG A 80 -1.33 -8.64 4.11
N THR A 81 -0.50 -7.97 3.33
CA THR A 81 0.36 -8.62 2.33
C THR A 81 1.83 -8.30 2.63
N PRO A 82 2.58 -9.21 3.28
CA PRO A 82 4.00 -9.01 3.48
C PRO A 82 4.73 -9.14 2.14
N MET A 83 5.71 -8.27 1.93
CA MET A 83 6.64 -8.39 0.81
C MET A 83 7.79 -9.24 1.28
N ARG A 84 7.92 -10.46 0.75
CA ARG A 84 9.15 -11.21 0.92
C ARG A 84 10.20 -10.51 0.05
N GLN A 85 11.03 -9.67 0.66
CA GLN A 85 12.34 -9.41 0.07
C GLN A 85 13.03 -10.77 0.06
N SER A 86 13.25 -11.33 -1.13
CA SER A 86 14.28 -12.35 -1.27
C SER A 86 15.56 -11.68 -0.82
N LEU A 87 16.01 -11.99 0.39
CA LEU A 87 17.40 -11.77 0.79
C LEU A 87 18.21 -12.69 -0.13
N ALA A 88 18.62 -12.16 -1.28
CA ALA A 88 19.63 -12.73 -2.15
C ALA A 88 20.86 -11.82 -2.07
#